data_AF-A0A374WRN9-F1
#
_entry.id   AF-A0A374WRN9-F1
#
_cell.length_a   1.000
_cell.length_b   1.000
_cell.length_c   1.000
_cell.angle_alpha   90.00
_cell.angle_beta   90.00
_cell.angle_gamma   90.00
#
_symmetry.space_group_name_H-M   'P 1'
#
loop_
_entity.id
_entity.type
_entity.pdbx_description
1 polymer ?
#
loop_
_entity_poly.entity_id
_entity_poly.type
_entity_poly.pdbx_seq_one_letter_code
_entity_poly.pdbx_strand_id
1 'polypeptide(L)' 'MSCWCQGNKRLASIEKMREIARKAAKMEKSVFILYSKEDGSIWYAKEGEDYKGVFVEYIYP' A
#
# COMPACT_ATOMS: atom_id res chain seq x y z
N MET A 1 22.11 -14.85 -18.65
CA MET A 1 21.52 -14.98 -17.30
C MET A 1 20.64 -13.76 -17.03
N SER A 2 19.35 -13.86 -17.37
CA SER A 2 18.34 -12.83 -17.13
C SER A 2 18.00 -12.81 -15.64
N CYS A 3 18.40 -11.73 -14.96
CA CYS A 3 18.18 -11.52 -13.54
C CYS A 3 16.68 -11.31 -13.25
N TRP A 4 15.99 -12.38 -12.83
CA TRP A 4 14.61 -12.37 -12.35
C TRP A 4 14.42 -11.63 -11.00
N CYS A 5 15.44 -10.97 -10.46
CA CYS A 5 15.38 -10.37 -9.13
C CYS A 5 14.66 -9.01 -9.05
N GLN A 6 14.28 -8.39 -10.17
CA GLN A 6 13.56 -7.10 -10.12
C GLN A 6 12.06 -7.25 -9.82
N GLY A 7 11.43 -8.36 -10.20
CA GLY A 7 9.99 -8.58 -9.96
C GLY A 7 9.64 -8.77 -8.48
N ASN A 8 10.46 -9.53 -7.74
CA ASN A 8 10.16 -9.89 -6.34
C ASN A 8 10.29 -8.73 -5.34
N LYS A 9 11.14 -7.72 -5.63
CA LYS A 9 11.31 -6.58 -4.71
C LYS A 9 10.04 -5.72 -4.63
N ARG A 10 9.31 -5.60 -5.74
CA ARG A 10 8.07 -4.81 -5.78
C ARG A 10 6.97 -5.48 -4.95
N LEU A 11 6.74 -6.77 -5.13
CA LEU A 11 5.75 -7.55 -4.37
C LEU A 11 6.04 -7.54 -2.86
N ALA A 12 7.29 -7.80 -2.46
CA ALA A 12 7.67 -7.78 -1.05
C ALA A 12 7.49 -6.40 -0.39
N SER A 13 7.62 -5.32 -1.18
CA SER A 13 7.40 -3.95 -0.68
C SER A 13 5.91 -3.67 -0.43
N ILE A 14 5.02 -4.28 -1.21
CA ILE A 14 3.57 -4.14 -1.08
C ILE A 14 3.05 -4.84 0.18
N GLU A 15 3.51 -6.07 0.42
CA GLU A 15 3.11 -6.83 1.61
C GLU A 15 3.55 -6.11 2.88
N LYS A 16 4.77 -5.57 2.90
CA LYS A 16 5.29 -4.80 4.03
C LYS A 16 4.51 -3.50 4.26
N MET A 17 4.13 -2.80 3.19
CA MET A 17 3.26 -1.62 3.25
C MET A 17 1.86 -1.96 3.82
N ARG A 18 1.26 -3.08 3.39
CA ARG A 18 -0.02 -3.56 3.92
C ARG A 18 0.06 -3.84 5.42
N GLU A 19 1.11 -4.50 5.89
CA GLU A 19 1.28 -4.76 7.32
C GLU A 19 1.42 -3.47 8.15
N ILE A 20 2.17 -2.49 7.64
CA ILE A 20 2.33 -1.18 8.30
C ILE A 20 0.98 -0.45 8.33
N ALA A 21 0.27 -0.40 7.21
CA ALA A 21 -1.03 0.24 7.12
C ALA A 21 -2.07 -0.43 8.03
N ARG A 22 -2.06 -1.77 8.15
CA ARG A 22 -2.92 -2.49 9.13
C ARG A 22 -2.57 -2.15 10.58
N LYS A 23 -1.29 -2.03 10.91
CA LYS A 23 -0.85 -1.61 12.26
C LYS A 23 -1.28 -0.16 12.54
N ALA A 24 -1.11 0.74 11.58
CA ALA A 24 -1.56 2.12 11.68
C ALA A 24 -3.08 2.23 11.83
N ALA A 25 -3.85 1.50 11.01
CA ALA A 25 -5.31 1.43 11.12
C ALA A 25 -5.76 1.00 12.52
N LYS A 26 -5.16 -0.07 13.06
CA LYS A 26 -5.43 -0.55 14.42
C LYS A 26 -5.08 0.47 15.50
N MET A 27 -3.95 1.16 15.37
CA MET A 27 -3.50 2.15 16.34
C MET A 27 -4.37 3.42 16.33
N GLU A 28 -4.73 3.92 15.13
CA GLU A 28 -5.52 5.14 14.97
C GLU A 28 -7.03 4.90 14.93
N LYS A 29 -7.48 3.64 15.01
CA LYS A 29 -8.88 3.21 14.80
C LYS A 29 -9.55 3.91 13.61
N SER A 30 -8.79 4.06 12.54
CA SER A 30 -9.16 4.83 11.35
C SER A 30 -9.05 3.95 10.11
N VAL A 31 -9.91 4.19 9.12
CA VAL A 31 -9.85 3.51 7.83
C VAL A 31 -8.75 4.16 6.99
N PHE A 32 -7.87 3.32 6.44
CA PHE A 32 -6.84 3.75 5.49
C PHE A 32 -7.11 3.12 4.13
N ILE A 33 -6.83 3.88 3.08
CA ILE A 33 -7.00 3.47 1.70
C ILE A 33 -5.60 3.17 1.15
N LEU A 34 -5.37 1.92 0.75
CA LEU A 34 -4.15 1.54 0.04
C LEU A 34 -4.34 1.82 -1.45
N TYR A 35 -3.40 2.53 -2.05
CA TYR A 35 -3.42 2.84 -3.48
C TYR A 35 -2.01 2.69 -4.09
N SER A 36 -1.97 2.31 -5.36
CA SER A 36 -0.74 2.21 -6.15
C SER A 36 -0.65 3.42 -7.08
N LYS A 37 0.50 4.09 -7.09
CA LYS A 37 0.79 5.09 -8.13
C LYS A 37 1.17 4.40 -9.45
N GLU A 38 1.09 5.13 -10.55
CA GLU A 38 1.47 4.63 -11.90
C GLU A 38 2.94 4.17 -11.97
N ASP A 39 3.79 4.71 -11.09
CA ASP A 39 5.20 4.31 -10.93
C ASP A 39 5.38 2.90 -10.31
N GLY A 40 4.30 2.28 -9.83
CA GLY A 40 4.32 1.00 -9.11
C GLY A 40 4.69 1.13 -7.63
N SER A 41 4.81 2.36 -7.13
CA SER A 41 4.98 2.67 -5.71
C SER A 41 3.64 2.59 -4.99
N ILE A 42 3.57 1.83 -3.92
CA ILE A 42 2.36 1.68 -3.10
C ILE A 42 2.39 2.67 -1.95
N TRP A 43 1.25 3.30 -1.68
CA TRP A 43 1.05 4.30 -0.67
C TRP A 43 -0.28 4.04 0.04
N TYR A 44 -0.45 4.63 1.22
CA TYR A 44 -1.72 4.64 1.92
C TYR A 44 -2.11 6.08 2.23
N ALA A 45 -3.40 6.37 2.16
CA ALA A 45 -4.00 7.65 2.53
C ALA A 45 -5.09 7.39 3.57
N LYS A 46 -5.42 8.38 4.39
CA LYS A 46 -6.56 8.24 5.31
C LYS A 46 -7.87 8.35 4.53
N GLU A 47 -8.91 7.67 4.99
CA GLU A 47 -10.25 7.85 4.44
C GLU A 47 -10.66 9.34 4.55
N GLY A 48 -10.95 9.97 3.41
CA GLY A 48 -11.26 11.40 3.31
C GLY A 48 -10.17 12.25 2.66
N GLU A 49 -8.98 11.70 2.38
CA GLU A 49 -7.96 12.40 1.59
C GLU A 49 -8.06 12.08 0.10
N ASP A 50 -7.92 13.10 -0.75
CA ASP A 50 -7.77 12.94 -2.19
C ASP A 50 -6.44 12.26 -2.52
N TYR A 51 -6.50 11.06 -3.11
CA TYR A 51 -5.34 10.37 -3.66
C TYR A 51 -5.43 10.25 -5.18
N LYS A 52 -4.28 10.41 -5.84
CA LYS A 52 -4.14 10.15 -7.28
C LYS A 52 -3.37 8.86 -7.49
N GLY A 53 -4.09 7.84 -7.96
CA GLY A 53 -3.54 6.53 -8.25
C GLY A 53 -4.62 5.47 -8.44
N VAL A 54 -4.19 4.23 -8.59
CA VAL A 54 -5.06 3.07 -8.68
C VAL A 54 -5.41 2.62 -7.26
N PHE A 55 -6.69 2.66 -6.93
CA PHE A 55 -7.19 2.07 -5.68
C PHE A 55 -6.83 0.58 -5.62
N VAL A 56 -6.30 0.14 -4.47
CA VAL A 56 -5.95 -1.26 -4.23
C VAL A 56 -6.91 -1.90 -3.24
N GLU A 57 -7.02 -1.35 -2.02
CA GLU A 57 -7.94 -1.88 -1.01
C GLU A 57 -8.24 -0.87 0.12
N TYR A 58 -9.33 -1.11 0.86
CA TYR A 58 -9.61 -0.48 2.14
C TYR A 58 -9.01 -1.30 3.28
N ILE A 59 -8.28 -0.65 4.17
CA ILE A 59 -7.70 -1.20 5.38
C ILE A 59 -8.50 -0.68 6.56
N TYR A 60 -9.26 -1.61 7.14
CA TYR A 60 -10.01 -1.39 8.36
C TYR A 60 -9.15 -1.69 9.60
N PRO A 61 -9.42 -1.05 10.75
CA PRO A 61 -8.80 -1.39 12.04
C PRO A 61 -9.07 -2.84 12.47
#